data_AF-A0A6P7TML9-F1
#
_entry.id   AF-A0A6P7TML9-F1
#
_cell.length_a   1.000
_cell.length_b   1.000
_cell.length_c   1.000
_cell.angle_alpha   90.00
_cell.angle_beta   90.00
_cell.angle_gamma   90.00
#
_symmetry.space_group_name_H-M   'P 1'
#
loop_
_entity.id
_entity.type
_entity.pdbx_description
1 polymer ?
#
loop_
_entity_poly.entity_id
_entity_poly.type
_entity_poly.pdbx_seq_one_letter_code
_entity_poly.pdbx_strand_id
1 'polypeptide(L)'
;MASQKPGEWVQSLIARFDAQLPVKKGQHTTQSIQNVEQNKECLINVSNYKFSLVINGLTKILQSISNTRLNGPEVERNFFESQLIILDTLEQVLNSQPKDTSRLDEAMYVKLLLPEICKCLNWSTETTPLALQLKTLASKVLYALSQNNFTAVFHRISARLTTLSTCSEDQSDLSDLDLIQHINVDMIRLIKLLNEISSKFKTLKQKSVIYTLAHNLEKAIWNWMDNYPHEFNNLHQKPDSELQDYCDKMFELFNSFTENSKKKATVWPLQMMLLVLCPVNISYMIDYKLIFLQEISKSQKFSA
;
A
#
# COMPACT_ATOMS: atom_id res chain seq x y z
N MET A 1 15.03 -45.78 -0.60
CA MET A 1 14.52 -44.58 0.12
C MET A 1 14.51 -43.44 -0.88
N ALA A 2 13.33 -43.02 -1.35
CA ALA A 2 13.22 -41.98 -2.37
C ALA A 2 13.72 -40.65 -1.80
N SER A 3 14.69 -40.03 -2.46
CA SER A 3 15.16 -38.68 -2.12
C SER A 3 14.02 -37.70 -2.39
N GLN A 4 13.27 -37.34 -1.35
CA GLN A 4 12.21 -36.32 -1.44
C GLN A 4 12.77 -35.05 -2.09
N LYS A 5 12.09 -34.53 -3.10
CA LYS A 5 12.58 -33.38 -3.88
C LYS A 5 12.52 -32.13 -3.00
N PRO A 6 13.48 -31.19 -3.09
CA PRO A 6 13.48 -29.98 -2.27
C PRO A 6 12.17 -29.18 -2.28
N GLY A 7 11.37 -29.24 -3.35
CA GLY A 7 10.04 -28.62 -3.40
C GLY A 7 9.00 -29.26 -2.48
N GLU A 8 9.04 -30.57 -2.26
CA GLU A 8 8.10 -31.29 -1.38
C GLU A 8 8.32 -30.92 0.09
N TRP A 9 9.57 -30.67 0.48
CA TRP A 9 9.92 -30.16 1.81
C TRP A 9 9.35 -28.76 2.05
N VAL A 10 9.47 -27.87 1.06
CA VAL A 10 8.91 -26.51 1.12
C VAL A 10 7.38 -26.59 1.24
N GLN A 11 6.73 -27.44 0.45
CA GLN A 11 5.28 -27.65 0.53
C GLN A 11 4.85 -28.23 1.88
N SER A 12 5.61 -29.17 2.44
CA SER A 12 5.35 -29.73 3.77
C SER A 12 5.49 -28.68 4.87
N LEU A 13 6.48 -27.79 4.75
CA LEU A 13 6.67 -26.65 5.66
C LEU A 13 5.51 -25.65 5.56
N ILE A 14 5.07 -25.31 4.34
CA ILE A 14 3.90 -24.45 4.10
C ILE A 14 2.64 -25.07 4.72
N ALA A 15 2.41 -26.37 4.51
CA ALA A 15 1.27 -27.09 5.08
C ALA A 15 1.31 -27.13 6.62
N ARG A 16 2.50 -27.28 7.20
CA ARG A 16 2.69 -27.25 8.66
C ARG A 16 2.44 -25.86 9.24
N PHE A 17 2.92 -24.82 8.58
CA PHE A 17 2.65 -23.43 8.95
C PHE A 17 1.14 -23.16 8.92
N ASP A 18 0.47 -23.49 7.83
CA ASP A 18 -0.98 -23.36 7.64
C ASP A 18 -1.77 -24.08 8.75
N ALA A 19 -1.46 -25.35 9.01
CA ALA A 19 -2.14 -26.16 10.03
C ALA A 19 -1.95 -25.65 11.47
N GLN A 20 -0.95 -24.82 11.72
CA GLN A 20 -0.67 -24.26 13.04
C GLN A 20 -1.28 -22.88 13.27
N LEU A 21 -1.92 -22.29 12.26
CA LEU A 21 -2.53 -20.97 12.40
C LEU A 21 -3.67 -20.96 13.42
N PRO A 22 -3.86 -19.84 14.15
CA PRO A 22 -4.88 -19.70 15.19
C PRO A 22 -6.29 -20.13 14.74
N VAL A 23 -6.68 -19.78 13.51
CA VAL A 23 -7.99 -20.12 12.93
C VAL A 23 -8.22 -21.63 12.78
N LYS A 24 -7.17 -22.44 12.71
CA LYS A 24 -7.26 -23.91 12.57
C LYS A 24 -7.09 -24.66 13.88
N LYS A 25 -6.26 -24.15 14.79
CA LYS A 25 -5.97 -24.81 16.07
C LYS A 25 -6.85 -24.37 17.24
N GLY A 26 -7.40 -23.15 17.20
CA GLY A 26 -8.25 -22.59 18.26
C GLY A 26 -7.51 -22.18 19.54
N GLN A 27 -6.75 -23.09 20.16
CA GLN A 27 -6.07 -22.85 21.45
C GLN A 27 -4.58 -22.46 21.28
N HIS A 28 -4.20 -21.37 21.94
CA HIS A 28 -2.83 -20.87 22.01
C HIS A 28 -2.11 -21.33 23.26
N THR A 29 -1.30 -22.37 23.14
CA THR A 29 -0.30 -22.73 24.17
C THR A 29 1.01 -22.01 23.88
N THR A 30 1.87 -21.82 24.89
CA THR A 30 3.23 -21.27 24.68
C THR A 30 3.99 -22.05 23.61
N GLN A 31 3.84 -23.38 23.61
CA GLN A 31 4.47 -24.25 22.61
C GLN A 31 3.91 -24.02 21.20
N SER A 32 2.59 -23.81 21.04
CA SER A 32 2.02 -23.58 19.71
C SER A 32 2.46 -22.25 19.12
N ILE A 33 2.58 -21.20 19.94
CA ILE A 33 3.10 -19.89 19.50
C ILE A 33 4.55 -20.02 19.04
N GLN A 34 5.40 -20.68 19.83
CA GLN A 34 6.80 -20.93 19.45
C GLN A 34 6.92 -21.74 18.15
N ASN A 35 6.08 -22.75 17.96
CA ASN A 35 6.11 -23.56 16.75
C ASN A 35 5.71 -22.75 15.49
N VAL A 36 4.71 -21.86 15.61
CA VAL A 36 4.32 -20.97 14.50
C VAL A 36 5.47 -20.04 14.14
N GLU A 37 6.12 -19.45 15.14
CA GLU A 37 7.23 -18.52 14.92
C GLU A 37 8.45 -19.20 14.28
N GLN A 38 8.79 -20.42 14.74
CA GLN A 38 9.83 -21.24 14.11
C GLN A 38 9.50 -21.58 12.65
N ASN A 39 8.23 -21.89 12.35
CA ASN A 39 7.80 -22.16 10.98
C ASN A 39 7.88 -20.92 10.09
N LYS A 40 7.49 -19.75 10.62
CA LYS A 40 7.63 -18.46 9.96
C LYS A 40 9.09 -18.17 9.63
N GLU A 41 9.99 -18.25 10.60
CA GLU A 41 11.44 -18.04 10.39
C GLU A 41 12.00 -19.01 9.34
N CYS A 42 11.62 -20.28 9.40
CA CYS A 42 12.00 -21.28 8.40
C CYS A 42 11.50 -20.91 7.00
N LEU A 43 10.25 -20.46 6.85
CA LEU A 43 9.69 -20.05 5.56
C LEU A 43 10.44 -18.84 5.00
N ILE A 44 10.75 -17.84 5.84
CA ILE A 44 11.53 -16.67 5.44
C ILE A 44 12.91 -17.10 4.95
N ASN A 45 13.62 -17.93 5.71
CA ASN A 45 14.96 -18.42 5.32
C ASN A 45 14.94 -19.22 4.00
N VAL A 46 13.94 -20.09 3.83
CA VAL A 46 13.76 -20.89 2.61
C VAL A 46 13.35 -20.03 1.41
N SER A 47 12.67 -18.91 1.64
CA SER A 47 12.23 -18.00 0.57
C SER A 47 13.41 -17.41 -0.21
N ASN A 48 14.59 -17.26 0.42
CA ASN A 48 15.81 -16.83 -0.27
C ASN A 48 16.23 -17.75 -1.42
N TYR A 49 15.82 -19.03 -1.38
CA TYR A 49 16.17 -20.03 -2.39
C TYR A 49 14.97 -20.49 -3.23
N LYS A 50 13.76 -20.45 -2.65
CA LYS A 50 12.53 -20.95 -3.25
C LYS A 50 11.39 -19.92 -3.15
N PHE A 51 11.72 -18.67 -3.41
CA PHE A 51 10.83 -17.51 -3.28
C PHE A 51 9.43 -17.73 -3.88
N SER A 52 9.34 -18.10 -5.17
CA SER A 52 8.05 -18.29 -5.86
C SER A 52 7.17 -19.38 -5.23
N LEU A 53 7.76 -20.45 -4.68
CA LEU A 53 7.00 -21.49 -4.00
C LEU A 53 6.46 -20.99 -2.65
N VAL A 54 7.28 -20.28 -1.89
CA VAL A 54 6.90 -19.75 -0.56
C VAL A 54 5.82 -18.67 -0.70
N ILE A 55 6.03 -17.67 -1.57
CA ILE A 55 5.08 -16.57 -1.75
C ILE A 55 3.72 -17.08 -2.26
N ASN A 56 3.71 -18.05 -3.19
CA ASN A 56 2.48 -18.66 -3.70
C ASN A 56 1.78 -19.49 -2.63
N GLY A 57 2.54 -20.23 -1.82
CA GLY A 57 2.02 -20.97 -0.67
C GLY A 57 1.33 -20.05 0.33
N LEU A 58 2.01 -18.99 0.77
CA LEU A 58 1.48 -17.99 1.70
C LEU A 58 0.24 -17.28 1.13
N THR A 59 0.27 -16.92 -0.16
CA THR A 59 -0.88 -16.30 -0.84
C THR A 59 -2.09 -17.22 -0.87
N LYS A 60 -1.91 -18.51 -1.13
CA LYS A 60 -3.00 -19.50 -1.11
C LYS A 60 -3.58 -19.70 0.29
N ILE A 61 -2.73 -19.68 1.32
CA ILE A 61 -3.18 -19.76 2.72
C ILE A 61 -4.02 -18.53 3.07
N LEU A 62 -3.54 -17.33 2.72
CA LEU A 62 -4.26 -16.07 2.88
C LEU A 62 -5.65 -16.13 2.23
N GLN A 63 -5.71 -16.56 0.96
CA GLN A 63 -6.97 -16.74 0.23
C GLN A 63 -7.92 -17.76 0.91
N SER A 64 -7.37 -18.88 1.39
CA SER A 64 -8.17 -19.89 2.07
C SER A 64 -8.82 -19.33 3.34
N ILE A 65 -8.10 -18.50 4.09
CA ILE A 65 -8.58 -17.95 5.37
C ILE A 65 -9.55 -16.81 5.14
N SER A 66 -9.30 -15.93 4.16
CA SER A 66 -10.21 -14.84 3.79
C SER A 66 -11.63 -15.30 3.45
N ASN A 67 -11.83 -16.56 3.06
CA ASN A 67 -13.14 -17.14 2.76
C ASN A 67 -13.82 -17.82 3.98
N THR A 68 -13.21 -17.76 5.16
CA THR A 68 -13.73 -18.39 6.39
C THR A 68 -14.91 -17.59 6.93
N ARG A 69 -16.02 -18.27 7.28
CA ARG A 69 -17.17 -17.62 7.91
C ARG A 69 -16.83 -17.25 9.36
N LEU A 70 -17.00 -15.98 9.71
CA LEU A 70 -16.76 -15.46 11.04
C LEU A 70 -18.02 -15.65 11.90
N ASN A 71 -17.99 -16.66 12.77
CA ASN A 71 -19.10 -16.99 13.66
C ASN A 71 -18.63 -16.90 15.11
N GLY A 72 -18.72 -15.69 15.69
CA GLY A 72 -18.42 -15.43 17.10
C GLY A 72 -17.06 -14.77 17.35
N PRO A 73 -16.89 -14.14 18.52
CA PRO A 73 -15.77 -13.24 18.80
C PRO A 73 -14.41 -13.95 18.87
N GLU A 74 -14.39 -15.21 19.33
CA GLU A 74 -13.15 -16.00 19.39
C GLU A 74 -12.66 -16.39 17.98
N VAL A 75 -13.58 -16.76 17.09
CA VAL A 75 -13.27 -17.10 15.69
C VAL A 75 -12.77 -15.88 14.95
N GLU A 76 -13.39 -14.73 15.18
CA GLU A 76 -12.96 -13.44 14.61
C GLU A 76 -11.56 -13.04 15.08
N ARG A 77 -11.28 -13.15 16.39
CA ARG A 77 -9.93 -12.90 16.92
C ARG A 77 -8.89 -13.81 16.27
N ASN A 78 -9.17 -15.12 16.23
CA ASN A 78 -8.27 -16.10 15.64
C ASN A 78 -8.08 -15.88 14.13
N PHE A 79 -9.11 -15.40 13.43
CA PHE A 79 -9.01 -14.97 12.04
C PHE A 79 -8.04 -13.81 11.89
N PHE A 80 -8.20 -12.72 12.65
CA PHE A 80 -7.29 -11.57 12.58
C PHE A 80 -5.85 -11.94 12.95
N GLU A 81 -5.65 -12.70 14.03
CA GLU A 81 -4.31 -13.16 14.43
C GLU A 81 -3.65 -14.01 13.34
N SER A 82 -4.41 -14.90 12.68
CA SER A 82 -3.89 -15.69 11.56
C SER A 82 -3.49 -14.80 10.38
N GLN A 83 -4.33 -13.82 10.03
CA GLN A 83 -4.03 -12.87 8.95
C GLN A 83 -2.78 -12.04 9.27
N LEU A 84 -2.63 -11.58 10.52
CA LEU A 84 -1.45 -10.85 10.97
C LEU A 84 -0.17 -11.68 10.80
N ILE A 85 -0.17 -12.95 11.24
CA ILE A 85 1.00 -13.83 11.12
C ILE A 85 1.37 -14.03 9.64
N ILE A 86 0.38 -14.22 8.76
CA ILE A 86 0.61 -14.42 7.33
C ILE A 86 1.15 -13.15 6.67
N LEU A 87 0.53 -11.99 6.93
CA LEU A 87 0.97 -10.72 6.36
C LEU A 87 2.38 -10.35 6.84
N ASP A 88 2.71 -10.61 8.10
CA ASP A 88 4.06 -10.38 8.64
C ASP A 88 5.10 -11.28 7.96
N THR A 89 4.74 -12.55 7.74
CA THR A 89 5.59 -13.47 6.99
C THR A 89 5.75 -13.03 5.52
N LEU A 90 4.67 -12.59 4.87
CA LEU A 90 4.68 -12.08 3.49
C LEU A 90 5.56 -10.83 3.36
N GLU A 91 5.46 -9.90 4.30
CA GLU A 91 6.25 -8.67 4.35
C GLU A 91 7.75 -8.99 4.38
N GLN A 92 8.17 -9.87 5.29
CA GLN A 92 9.57 -10.25 5.44
C GLN A 92 10.10 -11.03 4.22
N VAL A 93 9.27 -11.89 3.63
CA VAL A 93 9.60 -12.61 2.40
C VAL A 93 9.79 -11.63 1.23
N LEU A 94 8.88 -10.67 1.05
CA LEU A 94 8.96 -9.66 -0.02
C LEU A 94 10.16 -8.74 0.13
N ASN A 95 10.49 -8.31 1.36
CA ASN A 95 11.68 -7.52 1.65
C ASN A 95 12.98 -8.28 1.36
N SER A 96 12.95 -9.62 1.44
CA SER A 96 14.09 -10.50 1.15
C SER A 96 14.10 -11.01 -0.30
N GLN A 97 13.32 -10.40 -1.20
CA GLN A 97 13.20 -10.86 -2.58
C GLN A 97 14.56 -10.82 -3.32
N PRO A 98 15.03 -11.94 -3.89
CA PRO A 98 16.25 -11.96 -4.71
C PRO A 98 16.10 -11.15 -6.00
N LYS A 99 17.16 -10.47 -6.46
CA LYS A 99 17.13 -9.60 -7.65
C LYS A 99 16.68 -10.33 -8.94
N ASP A 100 16.98 -11.62 -9.05
CA ASP A 100 16.71 -12.44 -10.24
C ASP A 100 15.27 -12.99 -10.30
N THR A 101 14.47 -12.87 -9.23
CA THR A 101 13.09 -13.39 -9.20
C THR A 101 12.03 -12.39 -9.66
N SER A 102 12.43 -11.15 -9.97
CA SER A 102 11.55 -10.03 -10.36
C SER A 102 10.64 -10.31 -11.58
N ARG A 103 11.02 -11.27 -12.43
CA ARG A 103 10.21 -11.67 -13.61
C ARG A 103 9.27 -12.85 -13.35
N LEU A 104 9.38 -13.51 -12.20
CA LEU A 104 8.58 -14.71 -11.90
C LEU A 104 7.23 -14.32 -11.32
N ASP A 105 6.18 -14.75 -12.04
CA ASP A 105 4.78 -14.74 -11.65
C ASP A 105 4.15 -13.36 -11.34
N GLU A 106 4.37 -12.36 -12.20
CA GLU A 106 3.58 -11.10 -12.20
C GLU A 106 2.06 -11.39 -12.19
N ALA A 107 1.66 -12.47 -12.88
CA ALA A 107 0.28 -12.96 -12.84
C ALA A 107 -0.17 -13.41 -11.45
N MET A 108 0.70 -14.01 -10.64
CA MET A 108 0.38 -14.38 -9.24
C MET A 108 0.19 -13.13 -8.38
N TYR A 109 1.06 -12.12 -8.51
CA TYR A 109 0.89 -10.88 -7.78
C TYR A 109 -0.41 -10.17 -8.15
N VAL A 110 -0.67 -9.99 -9.45
CA VAL A 110 -1.83 -9.25 -9.93
C VAL A 110 -3.14 -9.99 -9.67
N LYS A 111 -3.18 -11.31 -9.89
CA LYS A 111 -4.43 -12.09 -9.82
C LYS A 111 -4.71 -12.71 -8.47
N LEU A 112 -3.69 -12.96 -7.65
CA LEU A 112 -3.85 -13.70 -6.39
C LEU A 112 -3.52 -12.83 -5.18
N LEU A 113 -2.31 -12.29 -5.08
CA LEU A 113 -1.86 -11.60 -3.86
C LEU A 113 -2.48 -10.20 -3.71
N LEU A 114 -2.40 -9.36 -4.74
CA LEU A 114 -2.86 -7.97 -4.68
C LEU A 114 -4.36 -7.84 -4.34
N PRO A 115 -5.28 -8.67 -4.87
CA PRO A 115 -6.67 -8.67 -4.45
C PRO A 115 -6.86 -8.97 -2.95
N GLU A 116 -6.09 -9.89 -2.37
CA GLU A 116 -6.18 -10.19 -0.94
C GLU A 116 -5.63 -9.04 -0.08
N ILE A 117 -4.52 -8.42 -0.48
CA ILE A 117 -4.01 -7.22 0.19
C ILE A 117 -5.07 -6.09 0.16
N CYS A 118 -5.74 -5.90 -0.99
CA CYS A 118 -6.83 -4.93 -1.10
C CYS A 118 -7.97 -5.26 -0.12
N LYS A 119 -8.38 -6.53 0.02
CA LYS A 119 -9.39 -6.93 1.01
C LYS A 119 -8.94 -6.61 2.44
N CYS A 120 -7.67 -6.86 2.79
CA CYS A 120 -7.14 -6.54 4.11
C CYS A 120 -7.10 -5.04 4.39
N LEU A 121 -6.73 -4.22 3.39
CA LEU A 121 -6.70 -2.75 3.51
C LEU A 121 -8.09 -2.14 3.66
N ASN A 122 -9.09 -2.75 3.03
CA ASN A 122 -10.47 -2.29 2.98
C ASN A 122 -11.40 -3.09 3.91
N TRP A 123 -10.83 -3.88 4.82
CA TRP A 123 -11.63 -4.56 5.85
C TRP A 123 -12.39 -3.49 6.63
N SER A 124 -13.70 -3.69 6.78
CA SER A 124 -14.68 -2.70 7.25
C SER A 124 -14.12 -1.81 8.36
N THR A 125 -14.36 -0.50 8.22
CA THR A 125 -14.01 0.64 9.10
C THR A 125 -14.45 0.49 10.57
N GLU A 126 -14.08 -0.62 11.21
CA GLU A 126 -14.32 -0.91 12.61
C GLU A 126 -13.02 -0.68 13.37
N THR A 127 -13.14 0.13 14.43
CA THR A 127 -12.06 0.66 15.27
C THR A 127 -11.45 -0.38 16.21
N THR A 128 -11.47 -1.67 15.83
CA THR A 128 -10.81 -2.69 16.65
C THR A 128 -9.30 -2.56 16.49
N PRO A 129 -8.51 -2.68 17.58
CA PRO A 129 -7.06 -2.61 17.51
C PRO A 129 -6.46 -3.64 16.54
N LEU A 130 -7.08 -4.82 16.42
CA LEU A 130 -6.66 -5.88 15.50
C LEU A 130 -6.88 -5.51 14.03
N ALA A 131 -8.01 -4.87 13.69
CA ALA A 131 -8.26 -4.40 12.32
C ALA A 131 -7.27 -3.29 11.91
N LEU A 132 -6.93 -2.38 12.83
CA LEU A 132 -5.92 -1.34 12.59
C LEU A 132 -4.52 -1.94 12.38
N GLN A 133 -4.15 -2.93 13.18
CA GLN A 133 -2.90 -3.68 12.98
C GLN A 133 -2.88 -4.41 11.64
N LEU A 134 -4.01 -5.01 11.25
CA LEU A 134 -4.16 -5.69 9.96
C LEU A 134 -3.92 -4.71 8.81
N LYS A 135 -4.57 -3.54 8.83
CA LYS A 135 -4.39 -2.50 7.82
C LYS A 135 -2.94 -2.01 7.77
N THR A 136 -2.32 -1.78 8.93
CA THR A 136 -0.91 -1.36 9.03
C THR A 136 0.01 -2.38 8.36
N LEU A 137 -0.19 -3.66 8.66
CA LEU A 137 0.65 -4.71 8.13
C LEU A 137 0.39 -4.97 6.63
N ALA A 138 -0.87 -4.92 6.19
CA ALA A 138 -1.22 -4.98 4.77
C ALA A 138 -0.59 -3.81 3.98
N SER A 139 -0.51 -2.61 4.56
CA SER A 139 0.22 -1.48 3.98
C SER A 139 1.71 -1.79 3.83
N LYS A 140 2.35 -2.42 4.83
CA LYS A 140 3.77 -2.80 4.75
C LYS A 140 4.01 -3.86 3.68
N VAL A 141 3.12 -4.86 3.57
CA VAL A 141 3.17 -5.87 2.49
C VAL A 141 3.03 -5.22 1.13
N LEU A 142 2.08 -4.28 0.94
CA LEU A 142 1.92 -3.56 -0.32
C LEU A 142 3.16 -2.73 -0.67
N TYR A 143 3.72 -2.03 0.33
CA TYR A 143 4.93 -1.25 0.18
C TYR A 143 6.08 -2.14 -0.30
N ALA A 144 6.37 -3.23 0.42
CA ALA A 144 7.41 -4.21 0.06
C ALA A 144 7.18 -4.81 -1.35
N LEU A 145 5.95 -5.19 -1.68
CA LEU A 145 5.59 -5.69 -3.01
C LEU A 145 5.92 -4.67 -4.10
N SER A 146 5.53 -3.41 -3.88
CA SER A 146 5.69 -2.33 -4.86
C SER A 146 7.13 -1.85 -5.04
N GLN A 147 8.06 -2.18 -4.12
CA GLN A 147 9.49 -1.89 -4.32
C GLN A 147 10.02 -2.55 -5.59
N ASN A 148 9.72 -3.84 -5.78
CA ASN A 148 10.18 -4.62 -6.94
C ASN A 148 9.11 -4.80 -8.02
N ASN A 149 7.83 -4.62 -7.69
CA ASN A 149 6.70 -4.90 -8.59
C ASN A 149 5.79 -3.67 -8.78
N PHE A 150 6.37 -2.47 -8.81
CA PHE A 150 5.63 -1.22 -8.96
C PHE A 150 4.67 -1.24 -10.16
N THR A 151 5.12 -1.73 -11.31
CA THR A 151 4.33 -1.76 -12.55
C THR A 151 3.01 -2.51 -12.38
N ALA A 152 3.02 -3.65 -11.67
CA ALA A 152 1.82 -4.44 -11.41
C ALA A 152 0.78 -3.66 -10.58
N VAL A 153 1.24 -3.00 -9.51
CA VAL A 153 0.36 -2.20 -8.62
C VAL A 153 -0.10 -0.93 -9.33
N PHE A 154 0.79 -0.26 -10.06
CA PHE A 154 0.47 0.92 -10.86
C PHE A 154 -0.56 0.63 -11.96
N HIS A 155 -0.46 -0.50 -12.67
CA HIS A 155 -1.45 -0.90 -13.65
C HIS A 155 -2.84 -1.11 -13.03
N ARG A 156 -2.92 -1.63 -11.80
CA ARG A 156 -4.20 -1.77 -11.09
C ARG A 156 -4.82 -0.39 -10.78
N ILE A 157 -4.02 0.56 -10.29
CA ILE A 157 -4.46 1.94 -10.03
C ILE A 157 -4.90 2.62 -11.34
N SER A 158 -4.09 2.50 -12.40
CA SER A 158 -4.38 3.06 -13.73
C SER A 158 -5.66 2.49 -14.34
N ALA A 159 -5.87 1.18 -14.24
CA ALA A 159 -7.09 0.52 -14.69
C ALA A 159 -8.31 1.05 -13.91
N ARG A 160 -8.20 1.21 -12.59
CA ARG A 160 -9.28 1.78 -11.77
C ARG A 160 -9.59 3.22 -12.16
N LEU A 161 -8.58 4.07 -12.34
CA LEU A 161 -8.75 5.45 -12.81
C LEU A 161 -9.47 5.50 -14.17
N THR A 162 -9.12 4.59 -15.06
CA THR A 162 -9.78 4.47 -16.38
C THR A 162 -11.25 4.09 -16.23
N THR A 163 -11.57 3.08 -15.41
CA THR A 163 -12.97 2.71 -15.14
C THR A 163 -13.77 3.89 -14.56
N LEU A 164 -13.19 4.61 -13.59
CA LEU A 164 -13.83 5.76 -12.95
C LEU A 164 -14.04 6.95 -13.90
N SER A 165 -13.20 7.09 -14.95
CA SER A 165 -13.38 8.13 -15.97
C SER A 165 -14.61 7.91 -16.86
N THR A 166 -15.02 6.64 -17.02
CA THR A 166 -16.16 6.25 -17.84
C THR A 166 -17.44 6.05 -17.03
N CYS A 167 -17.34 5.89 -15.71
CA CYS A 167 -18.45 5.58 -14.82
C CYS A 167 -19.27 6.83 -14.47
N SER A 168 -20.60 6.76 -14.63
CA SER A 168 -21.55 7.82 -14.28
C SER A 168 -22.32 7.57 -12.98
N GLU A 169 -22.12 6.43 -12.33
CA GLU A 169 -22.88 6.06 -11.12
C GLU A 169 -22.20 6.52 -9.82
N ASP A 170 -22.99 7.09 -8.92
CA ASP A 170 -22.55 7.68 -7.65
C ASP A 170 -22.03 6.66 -6.61
N GLN A 171 -22.17 5.35 -6.86
CA GLN A 171 -21.63 4.28 -5.99
C GLN A 171 -20.41 3.61 -6.63
N SER A 172 -19.39 4.39 -6.95
CA SER A 172 -18.14 3.85 -7.48
C SER A 172 -17.22 3.37 -6.36
N ASP A 173 -16.77 2.11 -6.44
CA ASP A 173 -15.78 1.53 -5.54
C ASP A 173 -14.40 2.21 -5.71
N LEU A 174 -13.95 2.88 -4.64
CA LEU A 174 -12.72 3.67 -4.58
C LEU A 174 -11.54 2.93 -3.94
N SER A 175 -11.74 1.69 -3.49
CA SER A 175 -10.77 0.90 -2.72
C SER A 175 -9.40 0.79 -3.38
N ASP A 176 -9.34 0.60 -4.69
CA ASP A 176 -8.09 0.48 -5.45
C ASP A 176 -7.33 1.82 -5.55
N LEU A 177 -8.00 2.97 -5.35
CA LEU A 177 -7.31 4.27 -5.28
C LEU A 177 -6.54 4.42 -3.97
N ASP A 178 -6.97 3.75 -2.89
CA ASP A 178 -6.27 3.78 -1.60
C ASP A 178 -4.91 3.08 -1.66
N LEU A 179 -4.63 2.30 -2.71
CA LEU A 179 -3.30 1.78 -2.94
C LEU A 179 -2.25 2.88 -3.09
N ILE A 180 -2.63 4.06 -3.62
CA ILE A 180 -1.71 5.19 -3.85
C ILE A 180 -0.97 5.60 -2.57
N GLN A 181 -1.66 5.66 -1.42
CA GLN A 181 -1.04 6.08 -0.16
C GLN A 181 -0.11 5.01 0.47
N HIS A 182 -0.13 3.77 -0.04
CA HIS A 182 0.54 2.63 0.59
C HIS A 182 1.71 2.06 -0.23
N ILE A 183 1.91 2.54 -1.47
CA ILE A 183 2.97 2.07 -2.37
C ILE A 183 4.30 2.79 -2.13
N ASN A 184 5.39 2.10 -2.47
CA ASN A 184 6.75 2.65 -2.53
C ASN A 184 6.92 3.50 -3.79
N VAL A 185 7.00 4.82 -3.58
CA VAL A 185 7.12 5.84 -4.61
C VAL A 185 8.45 6.57 -4.42
N ASP A 186 9.39 6.37 -5.35
CA ASP A 186 10.57 7.25 -5.54
C ASP A 186 10.17 8.43 -6.45
N MET A 187 11.08 9.39 -6.68
CA MET A 187 10.79 10.59 -7.48
C MET A 187 10.28 10.24 -8.90
N ILE A 188 10.85 9.23 -9.55
CA ILE A 188 10.47 8.82 -10.91
C ILE A 188 9.04 8.26 -10.91
N ARG A 189 8.72 7.43 -9.92
CA ARG A 189 7.38 6.86 -9.74
C ARG A 189 6.36 7.93 -9.36
N LEU A 190 6.77 8.95 -8.61
CA LEU A 190 5.90 10.09 -8.24
C LEU A 190 5.51 10.88 -9.48
N ILE A 191 6.48 11.25 -10.32
CA ILE A 191 6.25 11.91 -11.62
C ILE A 191 5.27 11.09 -12.46
N LYS A 192 5.52 9.78 -12.58
CA LYS A 192 4.66 8.87 -13.34
C LYS A 192 3.22 8.83 -12.80
N LEU A 193 3.05 8.84 -11.48
CA LEU A 193 1.74 8.87 -10.83
C LEU A 193 1.01 10.20 -11.05
N LEU A 194 1.70 11.33 -10.89
CA LEU A 194 1.13 12.67 -11.12
C LEU A 194 0.69 12.83 -12.58
N ASN A 195 1.50 12.37 -13.54
CA ASN A 195 1.15 12.38 -14.95
C ASN A 195 -0.11 11.54 -15.24
N GLU A 196 -0.16 10.32 -14.72
CA GLU A 196 -1.27 9.40 -14.90
C GLU A 196 -2.60 10.00 -14.42
N ILE A 197 -2.61 10.59 -13.22
CA ILE A 197 -3.79 11.26 -12.66
C ILE A 197 -4.14 12.53 -13.43
N SER A 198 -3.13 13.37 -13.75
CA SER A 198 -3.31 14.58 -14.53
C SER A 198 -3.97 14.32 -15.89
N SER A 199 -3.57 13.23 -16.55
CA SER A 199 -4.09 12.85 -17.87
C SER A 199 -5.58 12.51 -17.86
N LYS A 200 -6.08 12.00 -16.73
CA LYS A 200 -7.48 11.55 -16.55
C LYS A 200 -8.33 12.54 -15.77
N PHE A 201 -7.74 13.51 -15.08
CA PHE A 201 -8.44 14.38 -14.12
C PHE A 201 -9.73 15.01 -14.68
N LYS A 202 -9.68 15.60 -15.88
CA LYS A 202 -10.85 16.27 -16.50
C LYS A 202 -12.00 15.32 -16.82
N THR A 203 -11.74 14.02 -16.95
CA THR A 203 -12.74 13.00 -17.23
C THR A 203 -13.37 12.42 -15.96
N LEU A 204 -12.76 12.64 -14.79
CA LEU A 204 -13.29 12.22 -13.50
C LEU A 204 -14.39 13.18 -13.06
N LYS A 205 -15.65 12.74 -13.16
CA LYS A 205 -16.82 13.58 -12.87
C LYS A 205 -17.20 13.59 -11.38
N GLN A 206 -16.86 12.53 -10.67
CA GLN A 206 -17.28 12.33 -9.29
C GLN A 206 -16.38 13.08 -8.31
N LYS A 207 -16.99 13.89 -7.45
CA LYS A 207 -16.26 14.67 -6.43
C LYS A 207 -15.57 13.78 -5.41
N SER A 208 -16.21 12.67 -5.02
CA SER A 208 -15.64 11.67 -4.11
C SER A 208 -14.30 11.14 -4.63
N VAL A 209 -14.23 10.77 -5.91
CA VAL A 209 -12.99 10.33 -6.57
C VAL A 209 -11.90 11.40 -6.45
N ILE A 210 -12.21 12.65 -6.77
CA ILE A 210 -11.24 13.75 -6.72
C ILE A 210 -10.74 13.98 -5.29
N TYR A 211 -11.60 13.90 -4.28
CA TYR A 211 -11.20 14.02 -2.87
C TYR A 211 -10.34 12.83 -2.40
N THR A 212 -10.68 11.60 -2.79
CA THR A 212 -9.88 10.42 -2.49
C THR A 212 -8.50 10.51 -3.14
N LEU A 213 -8.41 10.97 -4.39
CA LEU A 213 -7.13 11.23 -5.05
C LEU A 213 -6.32 12.31 -4.33
N ALA A 214 -6.97 13.39 -3.87
CA ALA A 214 -6.30 14.44 -3.13
C ALA A 214 -5.65 13.88 -1.85
N HIS A 215 -6.44 13.15 -1.06
CA HIS A 215 -5.98 12.55 0.19
C HIS A 215 -4.86 11.52 -0.02
N ASN A 216 -5.03 10.61 -0.99
CA ASN A 216 -4.06 9.55 -1.19
C ASN A 216 -2.74 10.07 -1.78
N LEU A 217 -2.80 11.07 -2.67
CA LEU A 217 -1.59 11.73 -3.18
C LEU A 217 -0.84 12.50 -2.10
N GLU A 218 -1.56 13.20 -1.22
CA GLU A 218 -0.95 13.89 -0.08
C GLU A 218 -0.12 12.90 0.76
N LYS A 219 -0.71 11.76 1.13
CA LYS A 219 -0.03 10.71 1.87
C LYS A 219 1.14 10.09 1.09
N ALA A 220 0.99 9.88 -0.22
CA ALA A 220 2.07 9.36 -1.05
C ALA A 220 3.29 10.30 -1.09
N ILE A 221 3.06 11.62 -1.19
CA ILE A 221 4.14 12.63 -1.18
C ILE A 221 4.83 12.65 0.19
N TRP A 222 4.06 12.61 1.28
CA TRP A 222 4.62 12.50 2.63
C TRP A 222 5.50 11.26 2.79
N ASN A 223 4.99 10.10 2.39
CA ASN A 223 5.74 8.85 2.47
C ASN A 223 7.00 8.88 1.60
N TRP A 224 6.96 9.54 0.44
CA TRP A 224 8.17 9.74 -0.37
C TRP A 224 9.20 10.61 0.37
N MET A 225 8.79 11.72 0.97
CA MET A 225 9.69 12.60 1.74
C MET A 225 10.34 11.87 2.93
N ASP A 226 9.58 11.03 3.63
CA ASP A 226 10.06 10.27 4.79
C ASP A 226 11.00 9.12 4.38
N ASN A 227 10.71 8.42 3.29
CA ASN A 227 11.49 7.26 2.84
C ASN A 227 12.70 7.65 1.95
N TYR A 228 12.62 8.78 1.24
CA TYR A 228 13.63 9.27 0.30
C TYR A 228 14.07 10.72 0.61
N PRO A 229 14.50 11.03 1.86
CA PRO A 229 14.84 12.41 2.24
C PRO A 229 16.03 12.98 1.43
N HIS A 230 16.89 12.11 0.89
CA HIS A 230 17.98 12.51 0.01
C HIS A 230 17.49 12.99 -1.36
N GLU A 231 16.47 12.35 -1.93
CA GLU A 231 15.85 12.81 -3.18
C GLU A 231 15.20 14.19 -2.98
N PHE A 232 14.50 14.36 -1.85
CA PHE A 232 13.91 15.65 -1.47
C PHE A 232 14.96 16.77 -1.34
N ASN A 233 16.08 16.48 -0.67
CA ASN A 233 17.19 17.44 -0.54
C ASN A 233 17.82 17.78 -1.90
N ASN A 234 18.01 16.77 -2.76
CA ASN A 234 18.56 16.95 -4.10
C ASN A 234 17.63 17.80 -4.97
N LEU A 235 16.32 17.57 -4.89
CA LEU A 235 15.30 18.36 -5.60
C LEU A 235 15.39 19.85 -5.24
N HIS A 236 15.64 20.17 -3.97
CA HIS A 236 15.79 21.56 -3.50
C HIS A 236 17.10 22.22 -3.95
N GLN A 237 18.14 21.44 -4.23
CA GLN A 237 19.40 21.94 -4.77
C GLN A 237 19.35 22.08 -6.30
N LYS A 238 18.70 21.13 -6.95
CA LYS A 238 18.55 21.04 -8.40
C LYS A 238 17.08 20.71 -8.72
N PRO A 239 16.26 21.73 -8.99
CA PRO A 239 14.87 21.53 -9.36
C PRO A 239 14.74 20.61 -10.59
N ASP A 240 13.74 19.74 -10.57
CA ASP A 240 13.37 18.88 -11.68
C ASP A 240 12.21 19.52 -12.46
N SER A 241 12.44 19.85 -13.73
CA SER A 241 11.46 20.56 -14.55
C SER A 241 10.22 19.71 -14.85
N GLU A 242 10.40 18.39 -15.03
CA GLU A 242 9.27 17.50 -15.33
C GLU A 242 8.36 17.36 -14.11
N LEU A 243 8.95 17.18 -12.91
CA LEU A 243 8.17 17.18 -11.67
C LEU A 243 7.44 18.51 -11.47
N GLN A 244 8.13 19.64 -11.68
CA GLN A 244 7.54 20.96 -11.54
C GLN A 244 6.34 21.16 -12.47
N ASP A 245 6.46 20.80 -13.75
CA ASP A 245 5.36 20.91 -14.71
C ASP A 245 4.13 20.11 -14.27
N TYR A 246 4.32 18.89 -13.75
CA TYR A 246 3.21 18.08 -13.24
C TYR A 246 2.64 18.60 -11.92
N CYS A 247 3.46 19.15 -11.03
CA CYS A 247 3.00 19.79 -9.79
C CYS A 247 2.16 21.03 -10.09
N ASP A 248 2.61 21.92 -10.97
CA ASP A 248 1.90 23.14 -11.37
C ASP A 248 0.58 22.77 -12.07
N LYS A 249 0.61 21.80 -12.99
CA LYS A 249 -0.59 21.30 -13.66
C LYS A 249 -1.60 20.72 -12.68
N MET A 250 -1.16 19.90 -11.71
CA MET A 250 -2.04 19.32 -10.69
C MET A 250 -2.60 20.38 -9.76
N PHE A 251 -1.79 21.37 -9.37
CA PHE A 251 -2.24 22.49 -8.54
C PHE A 251 -3.38 23.25 -9.20
N GLU A 252 -3.26 23.59 -10.49
CA GLU A 252 -4.31 24.28 -11.26
C GLU A 252 -5.57 23.43 -11.44
N LEU A 253 -5.43 22.12 -11.68
CA LEU A 253 -6.58 21.20 -11.78
C LEU A 253 -7.38 21.16 -10.48
N PHE A 254 -6.71 21.10 -9.33
CA PHE A 254 -7.37 21.12 -8.03
C PHE A 254 -7.87 22.51 -7.61
N ASN A 255 -7.16 23.57 -8.01
CA ASN A 255 -7.58 24.94 -7.74
C ASN A 255 -8.89 25.26 -8.48
N SER A 256 -8.93 25.01 -9.80
CA SER A 256 -10.14 25.19 -10.63
C SER A 256 -11.33 24.36 -10.13
N PHE A 257 -11.08 23.15 -9.61
CA PHE A 257 -12.12 22.31 -9.00
C PHE A 257 -12.76 22.94 -7.74
N THR A 258 -12.02 23.77 -7.00
CA THR A 258 -12.46 24.31 -5.70
C THR A 258 -12.88 25.78 -5.71
N GLU A 259 -12.91 26.44 -6.87
CA GLU A 259 -13.17 27.88 -7.02
C GLU A 259 -14.46 28.38 -6.32
N ASN A 260 -15.47 27.51 -6.14
CA ASN A 260 -16.80 27.89 -5.64
C ASN A 260 -17.20 27.25 -4.29
N SER A 261 -16.27 26.88 -3.40
CA SER A 261 -16.63 25.98 -2.28
C SER A 261 -15.88 26.14 -0.95
N LYS A 262 -16.60 25.93 0.18
CA LYS A 262 -16.05 25.61 1.53
C LYS A 262 -15.12 24.38 1.55
N LYS A 263 -15.06 23.62 0.44
CA LYS A 263 -14.31 22.37 0.28
C LYS A 263 -12.84 22.56 -0.13
N LYS A 264 -12.36 23.81 -0.24
CA LYS A 264 -10.93 24.13 -0.38
C LYS A 264 -10.10 23.47 0.73
N ALA A 265 -10.61 23.46 1.96
CA ALA A 265 -9.93 22.85 3.11
C ALA A 265 -9.58 21.36 2.92
N THR A 266 -10.37 20.60 2.14
CA THR A 266 -10.14 19.17 1.90
C THR A 266 -8.98 18.91 0.94
N VAL A 267 -8.75 19.83 -0.01
CA VAL A 267 -7.74 19.67 -1.08
C VAL A 267 -6.47 20.45 -0.76
N TRP A 268 -6.58 21.44 0.13
CA TRP A 268 -5.48 22.30 0.55
C TRP A 268 -4.23 21.55 1.01
N PRO A 269 -4.31 20.47 1.83
CA PRO A 269 -3.11 19.72 2.22
C PRO A 269 -2.30 19.21 1.01
N LEU A 270 -2.96 18.66 -0.01
CA LEU A 270 -2.28 18.25 -1.24
C LEU A 270 -1.69 19.47 -1.98
N GLN A 271 -2.46 20.54 -2.16
CA GLN A 271 -1.97 21.75 -2.84
C GLN A 271 -0.70 22.29 -2.19
N MET A 272 -0.65 22.27 -0.87
CA MET A 272 0.55 22.65 -0.13
C MET A 272 1.72 21.69 -0.37
N MET A 273 1.47 20.37 -0.39
CA MET A 273 2.51 19.39 -0.73
C MET A 273 3.05 19.62 -2.15
N LEU A 274 2.19 19.93 -3.13
CA LEU A 274 2.63 20.24 -4.49
C LEU A 274 3.54 21.48 -4.54
N LEU A 275 3.24 22.52 -3.75
CA LEU A 275 4.12 23.68 -3.62
C LEU A 275 5.45 23.33 -2.96
N VAL A 276 5.45 22.43 -1.97
CA VAL A 276 6.68 21.94 -1.31
C VAL A 276 7.61 21.20 -2.27
N LEU A 277 7.05 20.53 -3.27
CA LEU A 277 7.82 19.88 -4.34
C LEU A 277 8.40 20.87 -5.36
N CYS A 278 7.94 22.13 -5.37
CA CYS A 278 8.39 23.19 -6.28
C CYS A 278 9.24 24.25 -5.54
N PRO A 279 10.55 23.99 -5.29
CA PRO A 279 11.40 24.85 -4.47
C PRO A 279 11.55 26.29 -4.98
N VAL A 280 11.44 26.51 -6.30
CA VAL A 280 11.48 27.86 -6.91
C VAL A 280 10.33 28.73 -6.39
N ASN A 281 9.14 28.14 -6.21
CA ASN A 281 7.96 28.87 -5.73
C ASN A 281 8.05 29.15 -4.22
N ILE A 282 8.69 28.27 -3.45
CA ILE A 282 8.86 28.42 -1.99
C ILE A 282 9.83 29.56 -1.65
N SER A 283 10.84 29.82 -2.49
CA SER A 283 11.80 30.90 -2.23
C SER A 283 11.12 32.28 -2.24
N TYR A 284 9.98 32.43 -2.90
CA TYR A 284 9.14 33.64 -2.87
C TYR A 284 8.13 33.66 -1.70
N MET A 285 7.97 32.57 -0.95
CA MET A 285 7.00 32.39 0.14
C MET A 285 7.64 32.28 1.55
N ILE A 286 8.93 32.61 1.68
CA ILE A 286 9.78 32.28 2.85
C ILE A 286 9.25 32.80 4.21
N ASP A 287 8.38 33.81 4.27
CA ASP A 287 7.81 34.27 5.54
C ASP A 287 6.82 33.29 6.20
N TYR A 288 6.32 32.28 5.47
CA TYR A 288 5.34 31.31 6.00
C TYR A 288 5.94 29.97 6.43
N LYS A 289 7.25 29.73 6.23
CA LYS A 289 7.88 28.40 6.37
C LYS A 289 7.81 27.81 7.79
N LEU A 290 7.92 28.65 8.83
CA LEU A 290 7.82 28.22 10.23
C LEU A 290 6.37 27.95 10.67
N ILE A 291 5.43 28.76 10.20
CA ILE A 291 3.98 28.56 10.44
C ILE A 291 3.51 27.31 9.69
N PHE A 292 4.01 27.11 8.48
CA PHE A 292 3.73 25.98 7.60
C PHE A 292 4.16 24.63 8.21
N LEU A 293 5.40 24.52 8.69
CA LEU A 293 5.88 23.31 9.36
C LEU A 293 5.16 23.06 10.70
N GLN A 294 4.76 24.12 11.41
CA GLN A 294 4.00 24.00 12.65
C GLN A 294 2.53 23.59 12.42
N GLU A 295 1.87 24.06 11.35
CA GLU A 295 0.51 23.62 11.01
C GLU A 295 0.48 22.20 10.45
N ILE A 296 1.49 21.81 9.67
CA ILE A 296 1.70 20.42 9.23
C ILE A 296 1.91 19.47 10.42
N SER A 297 2.74 19.86 11.39
CA SER A 297 2.93 19.05 12.61
C SER A 297 1.64 18.92 13.42
N LYS A 298 0.74 19.90 13.35
CA LYS A 298 -0.58 19.86 13.98
C LYS A 298 -1.57 18.97 13.21
N SER A 299 -1.60 18.98 11.88
CA SER A 299 -2.51 18.14 11.10
C SER A 299 -2.20 16.65 11.22
N GLN A 300 -0.92 16.27 11.41
CA GLN A 300 -0.53 14.89 11.67
C GLN A 300 -1.12 14.33 12.98
N LYS A 301 -1.34 15.17 14.00
CA LYS A 301 -1.95 14.75 15.28
C LYS A 301 -3.45 14.50 15.22
N PHE A 302 -4.14 14.91 14.15
CA PHE A 302 -5.59 14.69 13.98
C PHE A 302 -5.93 13.51 13.06
N SER A 303 -4.92 12.82 12.50
CA SER A 303 -5.13 11.65 11.61
C SER A 303 -4.62 10.32 12.18
N ALA A 304 -4.33 10.27 13.49
CA ALA A 304 -4.02 9.05 14.23
C ALA A 304 -5.26 8.53 14.96
#